data_AF-A0A5K1FVC1-F1
#
_entry.id   AF-A0A5K1FVC1-F1
#
_cell.length_a   1.000
_cell.length_b   1.000
_cell.length_c   1.000
_cell.angle_alpha   90.00
_cell.angle_beta   90.00
_cell.angle_gamma   90.00
#
_symmetry.space_group_name_H-M   'P 1'
#
loop_
_entity.id
_entity.type
_entity.pdbx_description
1 polymer ?
#
loop_
_entity_poly.entity_id
_entity_poly.type
_entity_poly.pdbx_seq_one_letter_code
_entity_poly.pdbx_strand_id
1 'polypeptide(L)'
;YNCPDHVNPAEFLADLISVDYTSAESIEHSQKRIKGLAQHFSSNVLHLSPVSLQSRIKHGSRFAQRSISKQNVGWWRQFWLLLRRAWMQ
;
A
#
# COMPACT_ATOMS: atom_id res chain seq x y z
N TYR A 1 16.45 -15.72 9.84
CA TYR A 1 16.67 -15.68 8.38
C TYR A 1 17.56 -14.49 8.10
N ASN A 2 18.68 -14.71 7.40
CA ASN A 2 19.61 -13.64 7.07
C ASN A 2 19.45 -13.32 5.59
N CYS A 3 19.24 -12.04 5.27
CA CYS A 3 19.23 -11.59 3.88
C CYS A 3 20.67 -11.67 3.33
N PRO A 4 20.90 -12.34 2.19
CA PRO A 4 22.21 -12.35 1.55
C PRO A 4 22.65 -10.94 1.11
N ASP A 5 23.96 -10.77 0.95
CA ASP A 5 24.53 -9.56 0.36
C ASP A 5 24.05 -9.39 -1.10
N HIS A 6 23.92 -8.13 -1.52
CA HIS A 6 23.50 -7.75 -2.88
C HIS A 6 22.09 -8.19 -3.32
N VAL A 7 21.26 -8.71 -2.40
CA VAL A 7 19.83 -8.97 -2.65
C VAL A 7 19.01 -7.79 -2.18
N ASN A 8 17.96 -7.43 -2.91
CA ASN A 8 17.00 -6.43 -2.45
C ASN A 8 16.30 -6.94 -1.17
N PRO A 9 16.50 -6.28 -0.01
CA PRO A 9 15.95 -6.78 1.25
C PRO A 9 14.42 -6.83 1.26
N ALA A 10 13.76 -5.91 0.55
CA ALA A 10 12.30 -5.88 0.49
C ALA A 10 11.75 -7.08 -0.28
N GLU A 11 12.41 -7.46 -1.37
CA GLU A 11 12.05 -8.61 -2.20
C GLU A 11 12.31 -9.92 -1.45
N PHE A 12 13.50 -10.08 -0.86
CA PHE A 12 13.83 -11.25 -0.04
C PHE A 12 12.81 -11.48 1.08
N LEU A 13 12.40 -10.40 1.78
CA LEU A 13 11.39 -10.50 2.82
C LEU A 13 10.01 -10.86 2.27
N ALA A 14 9.61 -10.32 1.12
CA ALA A 14 8.35 -10.65 0.48
C ALA A 14 8.29 -12.15 0.11
N ASP A 15 9.37 -12.69 -0.44
CA ASP A 15 9.48 -14.11 -0.78
C ASP A 15 9.44 -14.97 0.49
N LEU A 16 10.18 -14.58 1.53
CA LEU A 16 10.25 -15.30 2.80
C LEU A 16 8.88 -15.47 3.47
N ILE A 17 8.04 -14.44 3.41
CA ILE A 17 6.69 -14.43 4.01
C ILE A 17 5.60 -14.99 3.10
N SER A 18 5.94 -15.36 1.86
CA SER A 18 4.98 -15.91 0.91
C SER A 18 4.71 -17.40 1.16
N VAL A 19 3.50 -17.83 0.78
CA VAL A 19 3.13 -19.25 0.73
C VAL A 19 3.33 -19.73 -0.70
N ASP A 20 4.12 -20.78 -0.87
CA ASP A 20 4.31 -21.44 -2.16
C ASP A 20 3.21 -22.50 -2.38
N TYR A 21 2.37 -22.27 -3.38
CA TYR A 21 1.23 -23.13 -3.76
C TYR A 21 1.53 -24.16 -4.85
N THR A 22 2.80 -24.38 -5.18
CA THR A 22 3.19 -25.30 -6.27
C THR A 22 2.86 -26.77 -5.97
N SER A 23 2.81 -27.17 -4.70
CA SER A 23 2.48 -28.55 -4.26
C SER A 23 1.89 -28.57 -2.84
N ALA A 24 1.25 -29.67 -2.44
CA ALA A 24 0.73 -29.81 -1.07
C ALA A 24 1.87 -29.73 -0.01
N GLU A 25 3.01 -30.36 -0.30
CA GLU A 25 4.18 -30.35 0.59
C GLU A 25 4.78 -28.94 0.72
N SER A 26 4.91 -28.19 -0.39
CA SER A 26 5.43 -26.82 -0.37
C SER A 26 4.51 -25.87 0.41
N ILE A 27 3.18 -26.09 0.33
CA ILE A 27 2.20 -25.32 1.09
C ILE A 27 2.38 -25.58 2.58
N GLU A 28 2.39 -26.85 3.00
CA GLU A 28 2.55 -27.22 4.41
C GLU A 28 3.86 -26.69 4.99
N HIS A 29 4.95 -26.83 4.24
CA HIS A 29 6.26 -26.33 4.64
C HIS A 29 6.27 -24.80 4.77
N SER A 30 5.72 -24.08 3.78
CA SER A 30 5.66 -22.62 3.80
C SER A 30 4.75 -22.09 4.92
N GLN A 31 3.61 -22.74 5.16
CA GLN A 31 2.71 -22.38 6.26
C GLN A 31 3.37 -22.60 7.62
N LYS A 32 4.09 -23.71 7.80
CA LYS A 32 4.85 -23.97 9.03
C LYS A 32 5.94 -22.92 9.26
N ARG A 33 6.66 -22.54 8.19
CA ARG A 33 7.65 -21.44 8.22
C ARG A 33 7.02 -20.13 8.68
N ILE A 34 5.92 -19.71 8.09
CA ILE A 34 5.24 -18.45 8.41
C ILE A 34 4.70 -18.47 9.84
N LYS A 35 4.12 -19.58 10.30
CA LYS A 35 3.68 -19.73 11.69
C LYS A 35 4.85 -19.55 12.66
N GLY A 36 6.00 -20.16 12.38
CA GLY A 36 7.21 -20.00 13.20
C GLY A 36 7.73 -18.56 13.21
N LEU A 37 7.72 -17.89 12.05
CA LEU A 37 8.05 -16.46 11.95
C LEU A 37 7.10 -15.61 12.79
N ALA A 38 5.79 -15.78 12.63
CA ALA A 38 4.78 -15.03 13.39
C ALA A 38 4.97 -15.21 14.89
N GLN A 39 5.14 -16.45 15.36
CA GLN A 39 5.39 -16.73 16.78
C GLN A 39 6.67 -16.06 17.31
N HIS A 40 7.77 -16.12 16.55
CA HIS A 40 9.03 -15.52 16.94
C HIS A 40 8.94 -13.99 17.04
N PHE A 41 8.17 -13.35 16.17
CA PHE A 41 7.99 -11.90 16.20
C PHE A 41 6.86 -11.45 17.13
N SER A 42 5.89 -12.30 17.49
CA SER A 42 4.84 -11.97 18.44
C SER A 42 5.37 -11.74 19.86
N SER A 43 6.42 -12.45 20.27
CA SER A 43 7.08 -12.22 21.57
C SER A 43 8.11 -11.10 21.51
N ASN A 44 8.76 -10.94 20.36
CA ASN A 44 9.78 -9.93 20.10
C ASN A 44 9.21 -8.68 19.40
N VAL A 45 7.92 -8.36 19.61
CA VAL A 45 7.41 -7.03 19.27
C VAL A 45 8.10 -6.05 20.22
N LEU A 46 9.35 -5.73 19.89
CA LEU A 46 10.01 -4.50 20.26
C LEU A 46 8.95 -3.43 20.12
N HIS A 47 8.50 -2.92 21.26
CA HIS A 47 8.06 -1.57 21.55
C HIS A 47 8.00 -0.62 20.32
N LEU A 48 7.25 -0.99 19.28
CA LEU A 48 6.73 -0.06 18.30
C LEU A 48 5.59 0.60 19.08
N SER A 49 6.02 1.49 19.97
CA SER A 49 5.15 2.40 20.68
C SER A 49 4.18 2.94 19.63
N PRO A 50 2.86 2.97 19.92
CA PRO A 50 1.84 3.42 18.97
C PRO A 50 2.09 4.85 18.41
N VAL A 51 3.11 5.54 18.93
CA VAL A 51 3.70 6.79 18.46
C VAL A 51 4.03 6.79 16.95
N SER A 52 4.44 5.67 16.34
CA SER A 52 4.84 5.69 14.92
C SER A 52 3.66 5.76 13.94
N LEU A 53 2.49 5.20 14.29
CA LEU A 53 1.29 5.27 13.44
C LEU A 53 0.70 6.69 13.43
N GLN A 54 0.77 7.39 14.56
CA GLN A 54 0.37 8.80 14.68
C GLN A 54 1.36 9.76 14.00
N SER A 55 2.66 9.44 13.99
CA SER A 55 3.67 10.26 13.30
C SER A 55 3.58 10.17 11.76
N ARG A 56 3.20 8.99 11.23
CA ARG A 56 3.03 8.77 9.78
C ARG A 56 1.80 9.49 9.22
N ILE A 57 0.74 9.66 10.03
CA ILE A 57 -0.43 10.51 9.72
C ILE A 57 -0.02 11.99 9.61
N LYS A 58 0.95 12.46 10.42
CA LYS A 58 1.39 13.86 10.42
C LYS A 58 2.28 14.25 9.23
N HIS A 59 3.05 13.31 8.67
CA HIS A 59 3.94 13.58 7.53
C HIS A 59 3.37 13.20 6.14
N GLY A 60 2.23 12.51 6.08
CA GLY A 60 1.54 12.16 4.82
C GLY A 60 0.65 13.26 4.22
N SER A 61 0.55 14.44 4.85
CA SER A 61 -0.42 15.47 4.47
C SER A 61 -0.06 16.31 3.24
N ARG A 62 1.16 16.20 2.69
CA ARG A 62 1.54 17.02 1.52
C ARG A 62 1.20 16.41 0.15
N PHE A 63 1.00 15.09 0.05
CA PHE A 63 0.79 14.44 -1.25
C PHE A 63 -0.57 13.74 -1.42
N ALA A 64 -1.34 13.53 -0.35
CA ALA A 64 -2.61 12.80 -0.41
C ALA A 64 -3.86 13.69 -0.56
N GLN A 65 -3.73 15.01 -0.55
CA GLN A 65 -4.86 15.93 -0.70
C GLN A 65 -4.69 16.87 -1.90
N ARG A 66 -4.62 16.32 -3.11
CA ARG A 66 -5.25 17.02 -4.24
C ARG A 66 -6.74 16.72 -4.13
N SER A 67 -7.44 17.51 -3.32
CA SER A 67 -8.90 17.55 -3.42
C SER A 67 -9.20 17.96 -4.86
N ILE A 68 -9.94 17.11 -5.59
CA ILE A 68 -10.61 17.57 -6.80
C ILE A 68 -11.59 18.63 -6.29
N SER A 69 -11.18 19.89 -6.32
CA SER A 69 -12.07 20.99 -6.01
C SER A 69 -13.18 20.93 -7.05
N LYS A 70 -14.40 20.55 -6.63
CA LYS A 70 -15.60 20.70 -7.44
C LYS A 70 -15.86 22.20 -7.57
N GLN A 71 -15.11 22.88 -8.44
CA GLN A 71 -15.45 24.21 -8.86
C GLN A 71 -16.72 24.07 -9.70
N ASN A 72 -17.86 24.19 -9.04
CA ASN A 72 -19.16 24.17 -9.70
C ASN A 72 -19.24 25.44 -10.55
N VAL A 73 -18.91 25.31 -11.83
CA VAL A 73 -19.12 26.37 -12.80
C VAL A 73 -20.64 26.49 -13.00
N GLY A 74 -21.17 27.71 -12.84
CA GLY A 74 -22.62 27.93 -12.91
C GLY A 74 -23.26 27.36 -14.18
N TRP A 75 -24.47 26.83 -14.05
CA TRP A 75 -25.21 26.11 -15.10
C TRP A 75 -25.25 26.85 -16.44
N TRP A 76 -25.44 28.17 -16.41
CA TRP A 76 -25.45 29.01 -17.63
C TRP A 76 -24.11 29.03 -18.36
N ARG A 77 -22.99 29.03 -17.63
CA ARG A 77 -21.65 28.98 -18.24
C ARG A 77 -21.39 27.60 -18.82
N GLN A 78 -21.85 26.52 -18.18
CA GLN A 78 -21.80 25.17 -18.75
C GLN A 78 -22.65 25.07 -20.03
N PHE A 79 -23.87 25.59 -20.02
CA PHE A 79 -24.77 25.61 -21.17
C PHE A 79 -24.16 26.34 -22.39
N TRP A 80 -23.68 27.58 -22.21
CA TRP A 80 -23.05 28.34 -23.29
C TRP A 80 -21.76 27.69 -23.82
N LEU A 81 -20.98 27.07 -22.94
CA LEU A 81 -19.79 26.33 -23.35
C LEU A 81 -20.14 25.13 -24.22
N LEU A 82 -21.15 24.36 -23.84
CA LEU A 82 -21.62 23.21 -24.62
C LEU A 82 -22.22 23.63 -25.96
N LEU A 83 -23.05 24.68 -25.96
CA LEU A 83 -23.65 25.22 -27.19
C LEU A 83 -22.58 25.69 -28.18
N ARG A 84 -21.60 26.47 -27.70
CA ARG A 84 -20.47 26.92 -28.54
C ARG A 84 -19.67 25.75 -29.10
N ARG A 85 -19.50 24.68 -28.32
CA ARG A 85 -18.74 23.49 -28.76
C ARG A 85 -19.47 22.71 -29.84
N ALA A 86 -20.79 22.54 -29.72
CA ALA A 86 -21.61 21.87 -30.71
C ALA A 86 -21.70 22.63 -32.04
N TRP A 87 -21.53 23.95 -32.02
CA TRP A 87 -21.61 24.81 -33.21
C TRP A 87 -20.30 24.97 -33.98
N MET A 88 -19.18 24.58 -33.38
CA MET A 88 -17.85 24.58 -34.02
C MET A 88 -17.50 23.24 -34.67
N GLN A 89 -18.47 22.32 -34.78
CA GLN A 89 -18.41 21.07 -35.55
C GLN A 89 -19.24 21.20 -36.82
#